data_AF-V5H268-F1
#
_entry.id   AF-V5H268-F1
#
_cell.length_a   1.000
_cell.length_b   1.000
_cell.length_c   1.000
_cell.angle_alpha   90.00
_cell.angle_beta   90.00
_cell.angle_gamma   90.00
#
_symmetry.space_group_name_H-M   'P 1'
#
loop_
_entity.id
_entity.type
_entity.pdbx_description
1 polymer ?
#
loop_
_entity_poly.entity_id
_entity_poly.type
_entity_poly.pdbx_seq_one_letter_code
_entity_poly.pdbx_strand_id
1 'polypeptide(L)'
;PIPGSEMTREPFRWDQRLFALVLRLTGTPAVERDTGLVPSDSRPIDAMCEVTGGRSYCITSHRMLNQCIDSLVQKVQNGVVINFEKIGPDPPPPQFEKEDGKEEVLKEGEYNESNERIGILNVPINTSWYNCRKMIYVPKTNKAYCVGYWPIPESFWPEVTISVLPPRSAHPNIKFACSNSEPLVIENLPFDKYELEPSPLTQYILSRKQPKTCWQVSVFVANSYKNSEVGHPFGYLKASTNLTCVN
;
A
#
# COMPACT_ATOMS: atom_id res chain seq x y z
N PRO A 1 3.37 33.80 -4.13
CA PRO A 1 2.64 32.62 -4.67
C PRO A 1 3.27 32.21 -6.01
N ILE A 2 3.68 30.96 -6.13
CA ILE A 2 4.23 30.43 -7.39
C ILE A 2 3.03 30.21 -8.33
N PRO A 3 3.04 30.73 -9.58
CA PRO A 3 1.96 30.48 -10.53
C PRO A 3 1.69 28.97 -10.68
N GLY A 4 0.42 28.56 -10.60
CA GLY A 4 0.00 27.15 -10.70
C GLY A 4 0.02 26.37 -9.38
N SER A 5 0.48 26.97 -8.27
CA SER A 5 0.44 26.33 -6.94
C SER A 5 -0.99 26.11 -6.43
N GLU A 6 -1.96 26.87 -6.94
CA GLU A 6 -3.38 26.72 -6.68
C GLU A 6 -3.98 25.41 -7.22
N MET A 7 -3.28 24.72 -8.13
CA MET A 7 -3.74 23.45 -8.70
C MET A 7 -3.41 22.23 -7.83
N THR A 8 -2.64 22.41 -6.74
CA THR A 8 -2.23 21.34 -5.81
C THR A 8 -2.56 21.74 -4.38
N ARG A 9 -3.13 20.82 -3.59
CA ARG A 9 -3.52 21.13 -2.21
C ARG A 9 -2.32 21.14 -1.27
N GLU A 10 -1.38 20.23 -1.50
CA GLU A 10 -0.23 20.00 -0.64
C GLU A 10 1.04 20.70 -1.14
N PRO A 11 1.98 21.04 -0.23
CA PRO A 11 3.25 21.69 -0.60
C PRO A 11 4.29 20.71 -1.17
N PHE A 12 3.94 19.44 -1.34
CA PHE A 12 4.81 18.38 -1.87
C PHE A 12 4.17 17.71 -3.10
N ARG A 13 4.97 16.96 -3.85
CA ARG A 13 4.54 16.25 -5.06
C ARG A 13 4.46 14.74 -4.86
N TRP A 14 3.87 14.06 -5.83
CA TRP A 14 3.69 12.61 -5.88
C TRP A 14 4.99 11.79 -5.86
N ASP A 15 6.12 12.40 -6.24
CA ASP A 15 7.45 11.78 -6.33
C ASP A 15 8.36 12.11 -5.14
N GLN A 16 7.87 12.81 -4.11
CA GLN A 16 8.67 13.33 -3.02
C GLN A 16 8.43 12.57 -1.71
N ARG A 17 9.49 11.97 -1.16
CA ARG A 17 9.50 11.37 0.19
C ARG A 17 10.39 12.18 1.12
N LEU A 18 9.89 12.45 2.33
CA LEU A 18 10.67 13.09 3.38
C LEU A 18 11.13 12.06 4.40
N PHE A 19 12.44 11.98 4.60
CA PHE A 19 13.05 11.23 5.70
C PHE A 19 13.76 12.20 6.64
N ALA A 20 13.55 12.04 7.94
CA ALA A 20 14.14 12.91 8.94
C ALA A 20 15.07 12.11 9.85
N LEU A 21 16.31 12.57 10.01
CA LEU A 21 17.27 12.02 10.95
C LEU A 21 17.37 12.96 12.15
N VAL A 22 16.87 12.51 13.30
CA VAL A 22 16.90 13.28 14.55
C VAL A 22 18.06 12.79 15.38
N LEU A 23 19.14 13.57 15.39
CA LEU A 23 20.37 13.25 16.14
C LEU A 23 20.19 13.62 17.61
N ARG A 24 20.04 12.61 18.47
CA ARG A 24 19.99 12.73 19.94
C ARG A 24 21.19 12.02 20.56
N LEU A 25 22.38 12.43 20.10
CA LEU A 25 23.63 11.92 20.63
C LEU A 25 23.83 12.49 22.04
N THR A 26 23.90 11.63 23.04
CA THR A 26 24.24 12.05 24.41
C THR A 26 25.71 12.42 24.49
N GLY A 27 26.05 13.46 25.27
CA GLY A 27 27.44 13.84 25.53
C GLY A 27 28.20 12.82 26.39
N THR A 28 27.49 11.88 27.03
CA THR A 28 28.03 10.71 27.73
C THR A 28 27.87 9.47 26.87
N PRO A 29 28.77 8.47 26.96
CA PRO A 29 28.65 7.24 26.20
C PRO A 29 27.28 6.59 26.44
N ALA A 30 26.55 6.33 25.35
CA ALA A 30 25.24 5.71 25.42
C ALA A 30 25.39 4.26 25.92
N VAL A 31 24.54 3.84 26.86
CA VAL A 31 24.39 2.42 27.19
C VAL A 31 23.84 1.73 25.95
N GLU A 32 24.66 0.87 25.33
CA GLU A 32 24.28 0.16 24.11
C GLU A 32 23.02 -0.66 24.33
N ARG A 33 21.90 -0.20 23.76
CA ARG A 33 20.69 -1.01 23.63
C ARG A 33 20.68 -1.54 22.20
N ASP A 34 20.94 -2.83 22.06
CA ASP A 34 21.02 -3.51 20.76
C ASP A 34 19.62 -3.85 20.25
N THR A 35 18.77 -2.82 20.11
CA THR A 35 17.54 -2.96 19.34
C THR A 35 17.91 -2.77 17.88
N GLY A 36 17.99 -3.86 17.12
CA GLY A 36 18.38 -3.86 15.69
C GLY A 36 17.51 -3.01 14.75
N LEU A 37 16.49 -2.33 15.27
CA LEU A 37 15.64 -1.39 14.55
C LEU A 37 15.78 0.00 15.16
N VAL A 38 16.14 0.98 14.33
CA VAL A 38 16.13 2.40 14.70
C VAL A 38 14.68 2.83 14.92
N PRO A 39 14.30 3.36 16.09
CA PRO A 39 12.92 3.78 16.36
C PRO A 39 12.53 5.03 15.58
N SER A 40 11.23 5.21 15.34
CA SER A 40 10.68 6.47 14.84
C SER A 40 10.66 7.53 15.94
N ASP A 41 10.75 8.80 15.58
CA ASP A 41 10.56 9.90 16.53
C ASP A 41 9.08 10.29 16.58
N SER A 42 8.54 10.66 17.74
CA SER A 42 7.13 11.08 17.90
C SER A 42 6.93 12.60 17.75
N ARG A 43 7.80 13.26 16.96
CA ARG A 43 7.81 14.71 16.79
C ARG A 43 6.91 15.17 15.65
N PRO A 44 6.58 16.48 15.56
CA PRO A 44 5.76 17.02 14.46
C PRO A 44 6.32 16.73 13.06
N ILE A 45 7.65 16.55 12.93
CA ILE A 45 8.29 16.19 11.66
C ILE A 45 7.90 14.79 11.19
N ASP A 46 7.59 13.88 12.12
CA ASP A 46 7.19 12.50 11.80
C ASP A 46 5.87 12.47 11.04
N ALA A 47 4.91 13.33 11.40
CA ALA A 47 3.66 13.47 10.67
C ALA A 47 3.89 13.86 9.20
N MET A 48 4.84 14.77 8.93
CA MET A 48 5.18 15.16 7.55
C MET A 48 5.93 14.03 6.81
N CYS A 49 6.83 13.34 7.50
CA CYS A 49 7.48 12.13 6.97
C CYS A 49 6.44 11.06 6.60
N GLU A 50 5.48 10.78 7.47
CA GLU A 50 4.44 9.78 7.24
C GLU A 50 3.50 10.16 6.07
N VAL A 51 3.11 11.44 5.99
CA VAL A 51 2.24 11.95 4.91
C VAL A 51 2.91 11.78 3.54
N THR A 52 4.22 12.05 3.45
CA THR A 52 5.01 11.86 2.22
C THR A 52 5.39 10.39 1.97
N GLY A 53 4.97 9.45 2.83
CA GLY A 53 5.32 8.03 2.73
C GLY A 53 6.75 7.69 3.17
N GLY A 54 7.47 8.64 3.78
CA GLY A 54 8.75 8.42 4.43
C GLY A 54 8.60 8.02 5.91
N ARG A 55 9.65 8.26 6.69
CA ARG A 55 9.66 8.05 8.15
C ARG A 55 10.71 8.93 8.83
N SER A 56 10.51 9.24 10.11
CA SER A 56 11.57 9.78 10.94
C SER A 56 12.42 8.66 11.59
N TYR A 57 13.63 9.02 11.97
CA TYR A 57 14.60 8.14 12.64
C TYR A 57 15.16 8.86 13.86
N CYS A 58 14.94 8.31 15.06
CA CYS A 58 15.52 8.81 16.29
C CYS A 58 16.87 8.11 16.54
N ILE A 59 17.96 8.85 16.36
CA ILE A 59 19.32 8.32 16.39
C ILE A 59 19.98 8.74 17.72
N THR A 60 20.33 7.77 18.55
CA THR A 60 20.97 8.03 19.86
C THR A 60 22.45 7.64 19.91
N SER A 61 22.95 6.91 18.90
CA SER A 61 24.34 6.46 18.83
C SER A 61 24.90 6.54 17.40
N HIS A 62 26.23 6.54 17.27
CA HIS A 62 26.89 6.53 15.97
C HIS A 62 26.61 5.22 15.19
N ARG A 63 26.50 4.08 15.88
CA ARG A 63 26.12 2.81 15.25
C ARG A 63 24.72 2.87 14.63
N MET A 64 23.75 3.47 15.32
CA MET A 64 22.39 3.65 14.81
C MET A 64 22.34 4.60 13.61
N LEU A 65 23.22 5.62 13.57
CA LEU A 65 23.35 6.51 12.42
C LEU A 65 23.74 5.71 11.17
N ASN A 66 24.79 4.88 11.25
CA ASN A 66 25.24 4.07 10.12
C ASN A 66 24.15 3.09 9.66
N GLN A 67 23.52 2.37 10.59
CA GLN A 67 22.40 1.48 10.28
C GLN A 67 21.22 2.21 9.60
N CYS A 68 20.92 3.42 10.05
CA CYS A 68 19.88 4.26 9.46
C CYS A 68 20.24 4.67 8.03
N ILE A 69 21.49 5.06 7.78
CA ILE A 69 21.96 5.45 6.44
C ILE A 69 21.88 4.26 5.49
N ASP A 70 22.36 3.09 5.89
CA ASP A 70 22.31 1.87 5.06
C ASP A 70 20.86 1.48 4.71
N SER A 71 19.95 1.55 5.70
CA SER A 71 18.53 1.32 5.47
C SER A 71 17.89 2.38 4.57
N LEU A 72 18.30 3.64 4.68
CA LEU A 72 17.77 4.73 3.88
C LEU A 72 18.17 4.60 2.42
N VAL A 73 19.44 4.25 2.14
CA VAL A 73 19.94 4.05 0.76
C VAL A 73 19.11 3.02 0.01
N GLN A 74 18.68 1.94 0.68
CA GLN A 74 17.82 0.92 0.06
C GLN A 74 16.41 1.44 -0.28
N LYS A 75 15.91 2.46 0.44
CA LYS A 75 14.57 3.05 0.28
C LYS A 75 14.52 4.19 -0.74
N VAL A 76 15.68 4.71 -1.18
CA VAL A 76 15.76 5.73 -2.24
C VAL A 76 15.59 5.03 -3.58
N GLN A 77 14.34 4.78 -3.95
CA GLN A 77 13.96 4.22 -5.24
C GLN A 77 13.12 5.21 -6.03
N ASN A 78 13.16 5.10 -7.35
CA ASN A 78 12.30 5.89 -8.22
C ASN A 78 10.89 5.32 -8.12
N GLY A 79 9.93 6.15 -7.72
CA GLY A 79 8.56 5.70 -7.57
C GLY A 79 7.58 6.83 -7.32
N VAL A 80 6.30 6.47 -7.33
CA VAL A 80 5.17 7.34 -7.10
C VAL A 80 4.54 6.93 -5.78
N VAL A 81 4.25 7.88 -4.89
CA VAL A 81 3.48 7.59 -3.67
C VAL A 81 1.99 7.64 -3.98
N ILE A 82 1.31 6.55 -3.64
CA ILE A 82 -0.13 6.39 -3.84
C ILE A 82 -0.78 6.04 -2.51
N ASN A 83 -2.00 6.55 -2.27
CA ASN A 83 -2.80 6.15 -1.14
C ASN A 83 -3.75 5.02 -1.53
N PHE A 84 -3.67 3.88 -0.87
CA PHE A 84 -4.60 2.78 -1.03
C PHE A 84 -5.65 2.80 0.08
N GLU A 85 -6.91 2.66 -0.28
CA GLU A 85 -8.04 2.62 0.66
C GLU A 85 -8.95 1.42 0.36
N LYS A 86 -9.13 0.53 1.33
CA LYS A 86 -10.01 -0.62 1.17
C LYS A 86 -11.46 -0.15 1.15
N ILE A 87 -12.24 -0.70 0.22
CA ILE A 87 -13.69 -0.61 0.26
C ILE A 87 -14.36 -1.98 0.14
N GLY A 88 -15.62 -2.07 0.56
CA GLY A 88 -16.40 -3.30 0.50
C GLY A 88 -16.06 -4.30 1.63
N PRO A 89 -16.73 -5.46 1.64
CA PRO A 89 -16.54 -6.48 2.68
C PRO A 89 -15.12 -7.04 2.67
N ASP A 90 -14.67 -7.57 3.81
CA ASP A 90 -13.41 -8.31 3.87
C ASP A 90 -13.50 -9.59 3.03
N PRO A 91 -12.41 -9.98 2.34
CA PRO A 91 -12.43 -11.23 1.61
C PRO A 91 -12.63 -12.37 2.61
N PRO A 92 -13.47 -13.37 2.29
CA PRO A 92 -13.62 -14.54 3.12
C PRO A 92 -12.23 -15.18 3.37
N PRO A 93 -12.00 -15.82 4.53
CA PRO A 93 -10.74 -16.51 4.82
C PRO A 93 -10.32 -17.42 3.66
N PRO A 94 -9.02 -17.63 3.41
CA PRO A 94 -8.60 -18.48 2.32
C PRO A 94 -9.18 -19.87 2.57
N GLN A 95 -10.12 -20.28 1.72
CA GLN A 95 -10.49 -21.68 1.61
C GLN A 95 -9.26 -22.33 0.99
N PHE A 96 -8.41 -22.93 1.83
CA PHE A 96 -7.46 -23.90 1.34
C PHE A 96 -8.31 -25.02 0.76
N GLU A 97 -8.44 -25.06 -0.57
CA GLU A 97 -8.90 -26.27 -1.24
C GLU A 97 -8.00 -27.39 -0.74
N LYS A 98 -8.58 -28.31 0.03
CA LYS A 98 -7.94 -29.58 0.34
C LYS A 98 -7.83 -30.29 -1.01
N GLU A 99 -6.69 -30.16 -1.67
CA GLU A 99 -6.33 -31.05 -2.76
C GLU A 99 -6.31 -32.49 -2.22
N ASP A 100 -6.91 -33.38 -3.02
CA ASP A 100 -7.34 -34.74 -2.72
C ASP A 100 -6.37 -35.64 -1.94
N GLY A 101 -6.96 -36.46 -1.06
CA GLY A 101 -6.60 -37.87 -1.01
C GLY A 101 -5.74 -38.38 0.14
N LYS A 102 -6.11 -38.14 1.41
CA LYS A 102 -5.90 -39.11 2.51
C LYS A 102 -7.06 -39.06 3.49
N GLU A 103 -7.91 -40.10 3.45
CA GLU A 103 -8.87 -40.41 4.50
C GLU A 103 -8.10 -40.71 5.80
N GLU A 104 -8.18 -39.81 6.78
CA GLU A 104 -8.02 -40.21 8.18
C GLU A 104 -9.41 -40.28 8.80
N VAL A 105 -9.86 -41.52 8.97
CA VAL A 105 -11.05 -41.89 9.72
C VAL A 105 -10.86 -41.44 11.17
N LEU A 106 -11.52 -40.36 11.57
CA LEU A 106 -11.73 -40.03 12.98
C LEU A 106 -13.14 -40.45 13.37
N LYS A 107 -13.18 -41.45 14.25
CA LYS A 107 -14.37 -42.10 14.80
C LYS A 107 -15.32 -41.10 15.45
N GLU A 108 -16.61 -41.29 15.16
CA GLU A 108 -17.73 -40.69 15.87
C GLU A 108 -17.75 -41.10 17.35
N GLY A 109 -18.09 -40.14 18.21
CA GLY A 109 -18.26 -40.28 19.65
C GLY A 109 -19.19 -39.20 20.19
N GLU A 110 -20.48 -39.51 20.09
CA GLU A 110 -21.68 -39.05 20.82
C GLU A 110 -21.61 -37.99 21.96
N TYR A 111 -22.56 -37.04 21.84
CA TYR A 111 -23.32 -36.25 22.83
C TYR A 111 -22.62 -35.53 23.99
N ASN A 112 -22.77 -34.19 24.02
CA ASN A 112 -23.58 -33.50 25.04
C ASN A 112 -23.82 -32.01 24.66
N GLU A 113 -25.09 -31.68 24.37
CA GLU A 113 -25.62 -30.32 24.36
C GLU A 113 -25.65 -29.77 25.79
N SER A 114 -24.88 -28.71 26.07
CA SER A 114 -25.21 -27.65 27.05
C SER A 114 -24.00 -26.74 27.30
N ASN A 115 -23.88 -25.66 26.52
CA ASN A 115 -23.73 -24.31 27.06
C ASN A 115 -23.58 -23.30 25.92
N GLU A 116 -24.65 -22.53 25.77
CA GLU A 116 -24.66 -21.29 25.03
C GLU A 116 -23.57 -20.33 25.52
N ARG A 117 -23.00 -19.61 24.55
CA ARG A 117 -22.44 -18.25 24.68
C ARG A 117 -21.41 -18.06 25.79
N ILE A 118 -20.13 -18.03 25.40
CA ILE A 118 -19.15 -16.97 25.76
C ILE A 118 -17.81 -17.38 25.11
N GLY A 119 -17.20 -16.44 24.36
CA GLY A 119 -15.78 -16.55 24.01
C GLY A 119 -15.44 -16.62 22.52
N ILE A 120 -16.04 -15.78 21.66
CA ILE A 120 -15.31 -15.37 20.45
C ILE A 120 -14.18 -14.47 20.95
N LEU A 121 -12.98 -15.02 21.07
CA LEU A 121 -11.77 -14.26 21.31
C LEU A 121 -11.67 -13.15 20.24
N ASN A 122 -11.62 -11.91 20.71
CA ASN A 122 -11.15 -10.75 19.96
C ASN A 122 -9.71 -11.03 19.48
N VAL A 123 -9.56 -11.66 18.32
CA VAL A 123 -8.35 -11.50 17.52
C VAL A 123 -8.45 -10.07 16.97
N PRO A 124 -7.53 -9.15 17.30
CA PRO A 124 -7.58 -7.82 16.73
C PRO A 124 -7.41 -7.97 15.21
N ILE A 125 -8.49 -7.70 14.47
CA ILE A 125 -8.44 -7.63 13.01
C ILE A 125 -7.41 -6.54 12.70
N ASN A 126 -6.26 -6.93 12.18
CA ASN A 126 -5.21 -6.00 11.83
C ASN A 126 -5.69 -5.18 10.63
N THR A 127 -6.28 -4.00 10.89
CA THR A 127 -6.82 -3.09 9.88
C THR A 127 -5.74 -2.20 9.25
N SER A 128 -4.46 -2.42 9.59
CA SER A 128 -3.33 -1.59 9.11
C SER A 128 -3.10 -1.69 7.59
N TRP A 129 -3.75 -2.64 6.91
CA TRP A 129 -3.73 -2.76 5.45
C TRP A 129 -4.93 -2.08 4.77
N TYR A 130 -5.93 -1.60 5.52
CA TYR A 130 -7.11 -0.94 4.95
C TYR A 130 -6.82 0.46 4.43
N ASN A 131 -5.86 1.16 5.02
CA ASN A 131 -5.43 2.46 4.52
C ASN A 131 -3.90 2.49 4.56
N CYS A 132 -3.27 2.59 3.39
CA CYS A 132 -1.82 2.66 3.34
C CYS A 132 -1.32 3.54 2.20
N ARG A 133 -0.41 4.47 2.54
CA ARG A 133 0.38 5.19 1.55
C ARG A 133 1.60 4.37 1.20
N LYS A 134 1.74 3.99 -0.07
CA LYS A 134 2.83 3.15 -0.53
C LYS A 134 3.36 3.60 -1.87
N MET A 135 4.67 3.40 -2.01
CA MET A 135 5.35 3.68 -3.25
C MET A 135 5.07 2.57 -4.26
N ILE A 136 4.67 2.96 -5.46
CA ILE A 136 4.76 2.14 -6.65
C ILE A 136 6.11 2.42 -7.29
N TYR A 137 6.94 1.40 -7.45
CA TYR A 137 8.24 1.52 -8.10
C TYR A 137 8.06 1.66 -9.60
N VAL A 138 8.66 2.70 -10.15
CA VAL A 138 8.68 2.94 -11.59
C VAL A 138 9.99 2.37 -12.15
N PRO A 139 9.94 1.37 -13.05
CA PRO A 139 11.12 0.76 -13.61
C PRO A 139 12.04 1.82 -14.24
N LYS A 140 13.32 1.78 -13.87
CA LYS A 140 14.36 2.53 -14.58
C LYS A 140 14.55 1.89 -15.95
N THR A 141 14.17 2.58 -17.01
CA THR A 141 14.54 2.17 -18.36
C THR A 141 15.94 2.70 -18.68
N ASN A 142 16.66 2.07 -19.60
CA ASN A 142 17.93 2.62 -20.11
C ASN A 142 17.75 3.95 -20.87
N LYS A 143 16.51 4.38 -21.12
CA LYS A 143 16.19 5.69 -21.70
C LYS A 143 16.06 6.71 -20.57
N ALA A 144 16.33 7.99 -20.89
CA ALA A 144 16.26 9.10 -19.95
C ALA A 144 14.85 9.37 -19.34
N TYR A 145 13.83 8.60 -19.73
CA TYR A 145 12.45 8.75 -19.27
C TYR A 145 11.79 7.38 -19.00
N CYS A 146 10.83 7.36 -18.09
CA CYS A 146 10.00 6.19 -17.80
C CYS A 146 8.97 6.00 -18.92
N VAL A 147 8.76 4.75 -19.35
CA VAL A 147 7.72 4.40 -20.34
C VAL A 147 6.53 3.84 -19.57
N GLY A 148 5.39 4.50 -19.69
CA GLY A 148 4.08 4.03 -19.21
C GLY A 148 3.02 4.47 -20.20
N TYR A 149 2.00 3.65 -20.40
CA TYR A 149 0.94 3.85 -21.39
C TYR A 149 -0.37 4.31 -20.75
N TRP A 150 -0.62 3.92 -19.49
CA TRP A 150 -1.91 4.10 -18.82
C TRP A 150 -1.78 4.96 -17.56
N PRO A 151 -1.95 6.30 -17.65
CA PRO A 151 -1.94 7.16 -16.47
C PRO A 151 -3.19 6.92 -15.60
N ILE A 152 -3.04 7.19 -14.30
CA ILE A 152 -4.16 7.14 -13.35
C ILE A 152 -5.16 8.28 -13.70
N PRO A 153 -6.47 7.99 -13.80
CA PRO A 153 -7.47 8.99 -14.12
C PRO A 153 -7.63 10.04 -13.00
N GLU A 154 -8.15 11.21 -13.38
CA GLU A 154 -8.36 12.34 -12.49
C GLU A 154 -9.53 12.13 -11.51
N SER A 155 -9.47 12.82 -10.37
CA SER A 155 -10.50 12.82 -9.31
C SER A 155 -11.74 13.65 -9.58
N PHE A 156 -11.94 14.03 -10.84
CA PHE A 156 -13.06 14.82 -11.27
C PHE A 156 -13.36 14.55 -12.74
N TRP A 157 -14.62 14.73 -13.12
CA TRP A 157 -15.01 14.71 -14.51
C TRP A 157 -14.81 16.10 -15.12
N PRO A 158 -13.95 16.28 -16.13
CA PRO A 158 -13.79 17.57 -16.79
C PRO A 158 -15.06 17.87 -17.61
N GLU A 159 -15.80 18.90 -17.23
CA GLU A 159 -16.87 19.47 -18.05
C GLU A 159 -16.34 20.62 -18.90
N VAL A 160 -16.85 20.74 -20.13
CA VAL A 160 -16.45 21.77 -21.10
C VAL A 160 -16.72 23.19 -20.58
N THR A 161 -17.64 23.33 -19.63
CA THR A 161 -18.06 24.59 -19.00
C THR A 161 -17.19 24.99 -17.81
N ILE A 162 -16.28 24.14 -17.33
CA ILE A 162 -15.44 24.43 -16.16
C ILE A 162 -14.37 25.46 -16.52
N SER A 163 -14.44 26.63 -15.90
CA SER A 163 -13.44 27.70 -16.02
C SER A 163 -12.29 27.59 -15.00
N VAL A 164 -12.48 26.83 -13.91
CA VAL A 164 -11.49 26.63 -12.84
C VAL A 164 -11.42 25.16 -12.48
N LEU A 165 -10.25 24.55 -12.65
CA LEU A 165 -10.03 23.15 -12.31
C LEU A 165 -9.92 22.96 -10.79
N PRO A 166 -10.47 21.87 -10.23
CA PRO A 166 -10.34 21.58 -8.82
C PRO A 166 -8.87 21.27 -8.46
N PRO A 167 -8.41 21.67 -7.26
CA PRO A 167 -7.04 21.39 -6.83
C PRO A 167 -6.86 19.90 -6.57
N ARG A 168 -5.76 19.36 -7.10
CA ARG A 168 -5.38 17.95 -7.03
C ARG A 168 -4.70 17.63 -5.71
N SER A 169 -4.91 16.40 -5.24
CA SER A 169 -4.11 15.80 -4.18
C SER A 169 -2.75 15.40 -4.74
N ALA A 170 -1.68 15.63 -3.98
CA ALA A 170 -0.33 15.19 -4.33
C ALA A 170 -0.22 13.67 -4.45
N HIS A 171 -0.98 12.91 -3.65
CA HIS A 171 -1.06 11.45 -3.78
C HIS A 171 -2.44 11.05 -4.31
N PRO A 172 -2.53 10.29 -5.42
CA PRO A 172 -3.80 9.78 -5.88
C PRO A 172 -4.37 8.82 -4.83
N ASN A 173 -5.67 8.97 -4.52
CA ASN A 173 -6.37 8.06 -3.64
C ASN A 173 -7.01 6.95 -4.49
N ILE A 174 -6.42 5.76 -4.40
CA ILE A 174 -6.86 4.55 -5.06
C ILE A 174 -7.59 3.70 -4.05
N LYS A 175 -8.88 3.51 -4.27
CA LYS A 175 -9.63 2.54 -3.49
C LYS A 175 -9.42 1.14 -4.08
N PHE A 176 -9.65 0.08 -3.32
CA PHE A 176 -9.57 -1.29 -3.86
C PHE A 176 -10.62 -2.17 -3.18
N ALA A 177 -11.16 -3.11 -3.94
CA ALA A 177 -12.14 -4.08 -3.45
C ALA A 177 -11.51 -5.47 -3.43
N CYS A 178 -11.76 -6.22 -2.37
CA CYS A 178 -11.31 -7.61 -2.25
C CYS A 178 -12.27 -8.57 -2.96
N SER A 179 -12.75 -8.20 -4.15
CA SER A 179 -13.53 -9.08 -5.02
C SER A 179 -12.59 -9.86 -5.93
N ASN A 180 -12.78 -11.19 -5.97
CA ASN A 180 -12.06 -12.04 -6.91
C ASN A 180 -12.51 -11.70 -8.33
N SER A 181 -11.56 -11.31 -9.17
CA SER A 181 -11.77 -11.13 -10.61
C SER A 181 -10.72 -11.92 -11.37
N GLU A 182 -11.03 -12.31 -12.61
CA GLU A 182 -10.01 -12.78 -13.54
C GLU A 182 -9.29 -11.57 -14.16
N PRO A 183 -7.96 -11.60 -14.30
CA PRO A 183 -7.23 -10.53 -14.96
C PRO A 183 -7.59 -10.54 -16.44
N LEU A 184 -8.19 -9.45 -16.92
CA LEU A 184 -8.47 -9.24 -18.34
C LEU A 184 -7.13 -9.01 -19.07
N VAL A 185 -6.60 -10.07 -19.70
CA VAL A 185 -5.43 -9.97 -20.57
C VAL A 185 -5.90 -9.75 -21.99
N ILE A 186 -5.79 -8.52 -22.48
CA ILE A 186 -6.12 -8.17 -23.86
C ILE A 186 -4.87 -8.34 -24.72
N GLU A 187 -4.97 -9.15 -25.78
CA GLU A 187 -3.87 -9.36 -26.72
C GLU A 187 -3.51 -8.06 -27.46
N ASN A 188 -2.22 -7.80 -27.63
CA ASN A 188 -1.66 -6.61 -28.31
C ASN A 188 -1.92 -5.26 -27.61
N LEU A 189 -2.44 -5.23 -26.39
CA LEU A 189 -2.48 -4.02 -25.57
C LEU A 189 -1.16 -3.88 -24.78
N PRO A 190 -0.50 -2.71 -24.78
CA PRO A 190 0.66 -2.50 -23.93
C PRO A 190 0.26 -2.64 -22.46
N PHE A 191 1.00 -3.48 -21.73
CA PHE A 191 0.75 -3.77 -20.33
C PHE A 191 1.77 -3.06 -19.45
N ASP A 192 1.29 -2.17 -18.58
CA ASP A 192 2.11 -1.55 -17.55
C ASP A 192 2.13 -2.44 -16.31
N LYS A 193 3.33 -2.79 -15.86
CA LYS A 193 3.57 -3.57 -14.65
C LYS A 193 4.45 -2.78 -13.71
N TYR A 194 3.94 -2.49 -12.52
CA TYR A 194 4.69 -1.77 -11.51
C TYR A 194 4.76 -2.56 -10.22
N GLU A 195 5.91 -2.56 -9.56
CA GLU A 195 6.07 -3.28 -8.30
C GLU A 195 5.65 -2.39 -7.13
N LEU A 196 4.83 -2.93 -6.22
CA LEU A 196 4.40 -2.22 -5.01
C LEU A 196 5.41 -2.40 -3.87
N GLU A 197 5.74 -1.31 -3.18
CA GLU A 197 6.57 -1.31 -1.98
C GLU A 197 6.01 -2.28 -0.91
N PRO A 198 6.86 -3.12 -0.29
CA PRO A 198 6.44 -4.01 0.78
C PRO A 198 5.66 -3.28 1.89
N SER A 199 4.48 -3.79 2.19
CA SER A 199 3.55 -3.19 3.14
C SER A 199 2.67 -4.24 3.80
N PRO A 200 1.92 -3.89 4.87
CA PRO A 200 0.91 -4.80 5.42
C PRO A 200 -0.09 -5.29 4.35
N LEU A 201 -0.42 -4.44 3.36
CA LEU A 201 -1.26 -4.83 2.23
C LEU A 201 -0.60 -5.90 1.35
N THR A 202 0.67 -5.70 0.96
CA THR A 202 1.37 -6.72 0.16
C THR A 202 1.55 -8.02 0.92
N GLN A 203 1.89 -7.96 2.21
CA GLN A 203 1.99 -9.14 3.07
C GLN A 203 0.66 -9.88 3.16
N TYR A 204 -0.45 -9.17 3.28
CA TYR A 204 -1.78 -9.76 3.33
C TYR A 204 -2.12 -10.46 2.00
N ILE A 205 -1.86 -9.82 0.86
CA ILE A 205 -2.07 -10.42 -0.47
C ILE A 205 -1.20 -11.68 -0.66
N LEU A 206 0.09 -11.60 -0.30
CA LEU A 206 1.04 -12.71 -0.43
C LEU A 206 0.70 -13.89 0.50
N SER A 207 0.17 -13.62 1.69
CA SER A 207 -0.19 -14.66 2.69
C SER A 207 -1.28 -15.61 2.20
N ARG A 208 -2.12 -15.16 1.26
CA ARG A 208 -3.19 -15.94 0.66
C ARG A 208 -2.68 -17.03 -0.28
N LYS A 209 -1.44 -16.94 -0.77
CA LYS A 209 -0.82 -17.90 -1.72
C LYS A 209 -1.70 -18.24 -2.94
N GLN A 210 -2.49 -17.27 -3.41
CA GLN A 210 -3.40 -17.41 -4.56
C GLN A 210 -2.88 -16.61 -5.76
N PRO A 211 -1.83 -17.07 -6.49
CA PRO A 211 -1.24 -16.32 -7.60
C PRO A 211 -2.15 -16.18 -8.83
N LYS A 212 -3.21 -17.01 -8.91
CA LYS A 212 -4.22 -16.97 -9.98
C LYS A 212 -5.35 -15.98 -9.72
N THR A 213 -5.52 -15.54 -8.47
CA THR A 213 -6.58 -14.60 -8.08
C THR A 213 -6.00 -13.19 -8.06
N CYS A 214 -6.62 -12.25 -8.78
CA CYS A 214 -6.30 -10.83 -8.62
C CYS A 214 -7.40 -10.12 -7.83
N TRP A 215 -7.01 -9.10 -7.08
CA TRP A 215 -7.96 -8.21 -6.43
C TRP A 215 -8.19 -7.03 -7.34
N GLN A 216 -9.44 -6.82 -7.69
CA GLN A 216 -9.78 -5.73 -8.58
C GLN A 216 -9.48 -4.40 -7.89
N VAL A 217 -8.57 -3.64 -8.50
CA VAL A 217 -8.28 -2.28 -8.07
C VAL A 217 -9.16 -1.42 -8.91
N SER A 218 -10.29 -1.09 -8.31
CA SER A 218 -11.08 -0.01 -8.81
C SER A 218 -10.51 1.28 -8.29
N VAL A 219 -9.90 2.09 -9.16
CA VAL A 219 -9.76 3.51 -8.86
C VAL A 219 -11.17 4.07 -8.82
N PHE A 220 -11.76 3.98 -7.63
CA PHE A 220 -12.80 4.86 -7.22
C PHE A 220 -12.10 6.20 -6.95
N VAL A 221 -11.63 6.87 -8.00
CA VAL A 221 -11.56 8.32 -7.86
C VAL A 221 -13.01 8.73 -7.70
N ALA A 222 -13.38 9.14 -6.49
CA ALA A 222 -14.69 9.74 -6.29
C ALA A 222 -14.84 10.85 -7.35
N ASN A 223 -15.94 10.83 -8.09
CA ASN A 223 -16.26 11.78 -9.17
C ASN A 223 -15.51 11.60 -10.51
N SER A 224 -14.81 10.49 -10.78
CA SER A 224 -14.26 10.21 -12.11
C SER A 224 -15.29 9.73 -13.14
N TYR A 225 -16.57 9.64 -12.77
CA TYR A 225 -17.67 9.30 -13.67
C TYR A 225 -18.93 10.09 -13.34
N LYS A 226 -19.69 10.50 -14.37
CA LYS A 226 -20.85 11.41 -14.23
C LYS A 226 -21.97 10.90 -13.32
N ASN A 227 -22.16 9.58 -13.22
CA ASN A 227 -23.37 8.98 -12.63
C ASN A 227 -23.11 7.91 -11.57
N SER A 228 -21.87 7.73 -11.07
CA SER A 228 -21.60 6.72 -10.04
C SER A 228 -20.83 7.32 -8.87
N GLU A 229 -21.37 7.18 -7.66
CA GLU A 229 -20.66 7.42 -6.39
C GLU A 229 -19.39 6.54 -6.27
N VAL A 230 -19.36 5.48 -7.08
CA VAL A 230 -18.43 4.36 -7.06
C VAL A 230 -17.81 4.28 -8.46
N GLY A 231 -16.67 4.97 -8.68
CA GLY A 231 -15.92 4.99 -9.95
C GLY A 231 -15.60 3.62 -10.59
N HIS A 232 -15.13 3.63 -11.84
CA HIS A 232 -14.92 2.40 -12.63
C HIS A 232 -13.58 1.69 -12.33
N PRO A 233 -13.55 0.34 -12.41
CA PRO A 233 -12.29 -0.39 -12.33
C PRO A 233 -11.39 -0.15 -13.54
N PHE A 234 -10.11 0.07 -13.26
CA PHE A 234 -9.08 0.41 -14.25
C PHE A 234 -7.84 -0.49 -14.15
N GLY A 235 -7.75 -1.32 -13.10
CA GLY A 235 -6.60 -2.19 -12.87
C GLY A 235 -6.89 -3.26 -11.82
N TYR A 236 -5.83 -3.97 -11.42
CA TYR A 236 -5.89 -5.00 -10.38
C TYR A 236 -4.54 -5.11 -9.67
N LEU A 237 -4.58 -5.55 -8.42
CA LEU A 237 -3.40 -5.95 -7.64
C LEU A 237 -3.28 -7.45 -7.75
N LYS A 238 -2.11 -7.92 -8.15
CA LYS A 238 -1.83 -9.35 -8.31
C LYS A 238 -0.49 -9.71 -7.70
N ALA A 239 -0.48 -10.74 -6.87
CA ALA A 239 0.75 -11.35 -6.40
C ALA A 239 1.60 -11.85 -7.59
N SER A 240 2.91 -11.68 -7.52
CA SER A 240 3.82 -12.30 -8.50
C SER A 240 3.68 -13.82 -8.43
N THR A 241 3.95 -14.52 -9.53
CA THR A 241 3.91 -16.00 -9.57
C THR A 241 4.85 -16.62 -8.54
N ASN A 242 5.95 -15.92 -8.23
CA ASN A 242 6.94 -16.35 -7.24
C ASN A 242 6.57 -15.94 -5.80
N LEU A 243 5.43 -15.26 -5.60
CA LEU A 243 4.95 -14.74 -4.31
C LEU A 243 5.97 -13.86 -3.57
N THR A 244 6.84 -13.16 -4.30
CA THR A 244 7.88 -12.28 -3.75
C THR A 244 7.42 -10.83 -3.62
N CYS A 245 6.54 -10.38 -4.51
CA CYS A 245 6.06 -9.01 -4.60
C CYS A 245 4.63 -8.96 -5.12
N VAL A 246 4.00 -7.80 -5.00
CA VAL A 246 2.68 -7.52 -5.58
C VAL A 246 2.87 -6.53 -6.72
N ASN A 247 2.19 -6.76 -7.83
CA ASN A 247 2.19 -5.91 -9.01
C ASN A 247 0.79 -5.42 -9.35
#